data_AF-A0A0G4MTQ6-F1
#
_entry.id   AF-A0A0G4MTQ6-F1
#
_cell.length_a   1.000
_cell.length_b   1.000
_cell.length_c   1.000
_cell.angle_alpha   90.00
_cell.angle_beta   90.00
_cell.angle_gamma   90.00
#
_symmetry.space_group_name_H-M   'P 1'
#
loop_
_entity.id
_entity.type
_entity.pdbx_description
1 polymer ?
#
loop_
_entity_poly.entity_id
_entity_poly.type
_entity_poly.pdbx_seq_one_letter_code
_entity_poly.pdbx_strand_id
1 'polypeptide(L)'
;ATIESELWSALTKACLIFPPGEDIDQIDFNYKELDYSKCGRTDKGVSAFGQVIGLRLRSSKPLPKTAAQLEEEARKKAEALQEKQKQQQQDGQGDVSMQDAAVEQQQQQQQQPSPPPAPKPWDPIKDELPYCKTLNRLLPPDIRILAWCPSTPEGFSARFSCTERQYRYYFTQPAFAPAPEGITPPKGPSQPRKKKDAAPPPPPRPKVGYLDIDAMRAAAKKFEGLHDFRNFCKVDGGKQLTNFMRRMFEADIVEVDDV
;
A
#
# COMPACT_ATOMS: atom_id res chain seq x y z
N ALA A 1 -8.99 7.26 18.79
CA ALA A 1 -9.05 6.37 17.62
C ALA A 1 -7.64 5.95 17.23
N THR A 2 -7.46 4.75 16.68
CA THR A 2 -6.22 4.29 16.06
C THR A 2 -6.37 4.36 14.54
N ILE A 3 -5.27 4.30 13.78
CA ILE A 3 -5.34 4.22 12.31
C ILE A 3 -6.15 2.99 11.87
N GLU A 4 -5.97 1.87 12.56
CA GLU A 4 -6.69 0.62 12.29
C GLU A 4 -8.20 0.76 12.55
N SER A 5 -8.62 1.52 13.58
CA SER A 5 -10.05 1.73 13.83
C SER A 5 -10.74 2.54 12.73
N GLU A 6 -10.08 3.59 12.22
CA GLU A 6 -10.59 4.38 11.10
C GLU A 6 -10.65 3.55 9.81
N LEU A 7 -9.61 2.76 9.56
CA LEU A 7 -9.56 1.86 8.41
C LEU A 7 -10.66 0.80 8.47
N TRP A 8 -10.89 0.19 9.64
CA TRP A 8 -11.97 -0.76 9.86
C TRP A 8 -13.33 -0.15 9.54
N SER A 9 -13.62 1.04 10.10
CA SER A 9 -14.87 1.75 9.85
C SER A 9 -15.08 2.03 8.35
N ALA A 10 -14.03 2.48 7.65
CA ALA A 10 -14.10 2.74 6.22
C ALA A 10 -14.31 1.47 5.38
N LEU A 11 -13.61 0.37 5.71
CA LEU A 11 -13.73 -0.92 5.03
C LEU A 11 -15.15 -1.51 5.19
N THR A 12 -15.71 -1.44 6.38
CA THR A 12 -17.06 -1.96 6.65
C THR A 12 -18.14 -1.09 6.01
N LYS A 13 -18.04 0.25 6.10
CA LYS A 13 -18.97 1.18 5.44
C LYS A 13 -18.95 1.06 3.91
N ALA A 14 -17.80 0.72 3.33
CA ALA A 14 -17.66 0.45 1.90
C ALA A 14 -18.13 -0.97 1.47
N CYS A 15 -18.56 -1.79 2.44
CA CYS A 15 -18.87 -3.21 2.25
C CYS A 15 -17.73 -3.99 1.57
N LEU A 16 -16.48 -3.66 1.91
CA LEU A 16 -15.29 -4.35 1.40
C LEU A 16 -14.88 -5.52 2.28
N ILE A 17 -15.27 -5.48 3.56
CA ILE A 17 -15.11 -6.57 4.52
C ILE A 17 -16.47 -6.87 5.16
N PHE A 18 -16.59 -8.09 5.72
CA PHE A 18 -17.80 -8.58 6.37
C PHE A 18 -17.41 -9.17 7.73
N PRO A 19 -17.40 -8.35 8.80
CA PRO A 19 -17.06 -8.82 10.13
C PRO A 19 -18.00 -9.96 10.59
N PRO A 20 -17.47 -11.01 11.23
CA PRO A 20 -18.31 -12.08 11.77
C PRO A 20 -19.01 -11.60 13.06
N GLY A 21 -20.32 -11.37 13.00
CA GLY A 21 -21.12 -10.99 14.18
C GLY A 21 -22.24 -9.98 13.86
N GLU A 22 -23.10 -9.73 14.85
CA GLU A 22 -24.11 -8.65 14.77
C GLU A 22 -23.51 -7.28 15.07
N ASP A 23 -22.40 -7.23 15.83
CA ASP A 23 -21.74 -6.00 16.23
C ASP A 23 -20.65 -5.59 15.23
N ILE A 24 -21.01 -4.70 14.31
CA ILE A 24 -20.13 -4.13 13.29
C ILE A 24 -19.03 -3.24 13.90
N ASP A 25 -19.25 -2.72 15.11
CA ASP A 25 -18.33 -1.80 15.77
C ASP A 25 -17.20 -2.53 16.50
N GLN A 26 -17.31 -3.85 16.67
CA GLN A 26 -16.22 -4.67 17.18
C GLN A 26 -15.11 -4.80 16.12
N ILE A 27 -13.97 -4.14 16.38
CA ILE A 27 -12.79 -4.21 15.51
C ILE A 27 -12.05 -5.52 15.77
N ASP A 28 -12.05 -6.42 14.78
CA ASP A 28 -11.27 -7.64 14.82
C ASP A 28 -10.48 -7.84 13.53
N PHE A 29 -9.25 -7.36 13.46
CA PHE A 29 -8.41 -7.64 12.29
C PHE A 29 -7.89 -9.08 12.23
N ASN A 30 -8.12 -9.89 13.26
CA ASN A 30 -7.58 -11.25 13.36
C ASN A 30 -8.58 -12.33 12.92
N TYR A 31 -9.79 -11.97 12.47
CA TYR A 31 -10.71 -12.99 11.95
C TYR A 31 -10.14 -13.63 10.68
N LYS A 32 -10.30 -14.96 10.59
CA LYS A 32 -9.51 -15.85 9.74
C LYS A 32 -9.60 -15.50 8.25
N GLU A 33 -10.73 -14.98 7.81
CA GLU A 33 -11.02 -14.68 6.41
C GLU A 33 -10.39 -13.38 5.92
N LEU A 34 -9.99 -12.46 6.81
CA LEU A 34 -9.41 -11.17 6.43
C LEU A 34 -7.93 -11.28 6.05
N ASP A 35 -7.20 -12.24 6.64
CA ASP A 35 -5.76 -12.46 6.39
C ASP A 35 -4.92 -11.16 6.55
N TYR A 36 -5.21 -10.42 7.63
CA TYR A 36 -4.61 -9.11 7.85
C TYR A 36 -3.14 -9.20 8.23
N SER A 37 -2.30 -8.41 7.58
CA SER A 37 -0.91 -8.20 7.94
C SER A 37 -0.51 -6.75 7.76
N LYS A 38 0.43 -6.27 8.59
CA LYS A 38 0.98 -4.92 8.48
C LYS A 38 2.50 -4.94 8.51
N CYS A 39 3.10 -4.10 7.67
CA CYS A 39 4.54 -3.98 7.55
C CYS A 39 5.19 -3.57 8.88
N GLY A 40 4.88 -2.39 9.41
CA GLY A 40 5.45 -1.89 10.66
C GLY A 40 4.37 -1.46 11.65
N ARG A 41 4.54 -1.78 12.94
CA ARG A 41 3.74 -1.12 13.98
C ARG A 41 4.33 0.25 14.24
N THR A 42 3.52 1.30 14.17
CA THR A 42 3.89 2.65 14.58
C THR A 42 3.41 2.91 16.00
N ASP A 43 4.22 3.64 16.79
CA ASP A 43 3.83 4.05 18.13
C ASP A 43 2.98 5.33 18.10
N LYS A 44 2.40 5.70 19.23
CA LYS A 44 1.52 6.87 19.35
C LYS A 44 2.23 8.14 18.88
N GLY A 45 1.61 8.87 17.96
CA GLY A 45 2.14 10.13 17.42
C GLY A 45 3.11 9.97 16.25
N VAL A 46 3.44 8.74 15.84
CA VAL A 46 4.30 8.49 14.68
C VAL A 46 3.49 8.49 13.39
N SER A 47 3.86 9.35 12.44
CA SER A 47 3.30 9.36 11.08
C SER A 47 3.92 8.28 10.20
N ALA A 48 3.21 7.88 9.14
CA ALA A 48 3.73 6.95 8.13
C ALA A 48 3.28 7.36 6.73
N PHE A 49 4.25 7.61 5.84
CA PHE A 49 3.98 7.96 4.44
C PHE A 49 3.87 6.73 3.52
N GLY A 50 4.53 5.63 3.89
CA GLY A 50 4.61 4.39 3.10
C GLY A 50 4.23 3.14 3.90
N GLN A 51 3.22 3.23 4.76
CA GLN A 51 2.71 2.04 5.45
C GLN A 51 2.13 1.06 4.42
N VAL A 52 2.43 -0.22 4.58
CA VAL A 52 1.90 -1.30 3.74
C VAL A 52 1.13 -2.28 4.60
N ILE A 53 -0.08 -2.60 4.16
CA ILE A 53 -0.94 -3.62 4.75
C ILE A 53 -1.32 -4.65 3.69
N GLY A 54 -1.53 -5.89 4.11
CA GLY A 54 -2.14 -6.95 3.31
C GLY A 54 -3.45 -7.37 3.96
N LEU A 55 -4.50 -7.56 3.16
CA LEU A 55 -5.80 -8.06 3.59
C LEU A 55 -6.60 -8.55 2.39
N ARG A 56 -7.58 -9.42 2.64
CA ARG A 56 -8.54 -9.91 1.64
C ARG A 56 -9.78 -9.03 1.63
N LEU A 57 -10.15 -8.56 0.44
CA LEU A 57 -11.29 -7.67 0.23
C LEU A 57 -12.30 -8.30 -0.72
N ARG A 58 -13.56 -7.83 -0.63
CA ARG A 58 -14.55 -8.06 -1.67
C ARG A 58 -14.03 -7.52 -3.00
N SER A 59 -13.95 -8.43 -3.97
CA SER A 59 -13.59 -8.15 -5.36
C SER A 59 -14.82 -8.23 -6.26
N SER A 60 -14.80 -7.47 -7.35
CA SER A 60 -15.77 -7.60 -8.45
C SER A 60 -15.40 -8.71 -9.45
N LYS A 61 -14.24 -9.35 -9.26
CA LYS A 61 -13.77 -10.45 -10.10
C LYS A 61 -14.77 -11.60 -10.05
N PRO A 62 -15.28 -12.06 -11.20
CA PRO A 62 -16.23 -13.16 -11.23
C PRO A 62 -15.58 -14.44 -10.73
N LEU A 63 -16.33 -15.21 -9.94
CA LEU A 63 -15.91 -16.53 -9.51
C LEU A 63 -15.74 -17.46 -10.72
N PRO A 64 -14.75 -18.37 -10.70
CA PRO A 64 -14.60 -19.35 -11.77
C PRO A 64 -15.89 -20.18 -11.85
N LYS A 65 -16.54 -20.14 -13.02
CA LYS A 65 -17.77 -20.89 -13.28
C LYS A 65 -17.47 -22.38 -13.27
N THR A 66 -18.36 -23.17 -12.65
CA THR A 66 -18.26 -24.63 -12.71
C THR A 66 -18.52 -25.14 -14.12
N ALA A 67 -18.06 -26.35 -14.45
CA ALA A 67 -18.27 -26.95 -15.77
C ALA A 67 -19.77 -26.95 -16.17
N ALA A 68 -20.65 -27.27 -15.22
CA ALA A 68 -22.10 -27.24 -15.43
C ALA A 68 -22.64 -25.83 -15.76
N GLN A 69 -22.11 -24.78 -15.11
CA GLN A 69 -22.51 -23.40 -15.39
C GLN A 69 -22.04 -22.92 -16.76
N LEU A 70 -20.87 -23.36 -17.22
CA LEU A 70 -20.35 -23.08 -18.55
C LEU A 70 -21.18 -23.79 -19.64
N GLU A 71 -21.56 -25.04 -19.39
CA GLU A 71 -22.37 -25.84 -20.29
C GLU A 71 -23.80 -25.31 -20.43
N GLU A 72 -24.39 -24.84 -19.31
CA GLU A 72 -25.69 -24.17 -19.31
C GLU A 72 -25.65 -22.81 -20.04
N GLU A 73 -24.59 -22.02 -19.84
CA GLU A 73 -24.41 -20.75 -20.54
C GLU A 73 -24.16 -20.95 -22.04
N ALA A 74 -23.45 -22.01 -22.43
CA ALA A 74 -23.30 -22.43 -23.82
C ALA A 74 -24.66 -22.82 -24.44
N ARG A 75 -25.48 -23.58 -23.71
CA ARG A 75 -26.84 -23.94 -24.15
C ARG A 75 -27.72 -22.71 -24.35
N LYS A 76 -27.74 -21.80 -23.36
CA LYS A 76 -28.50 -20.53 -23.44
C LYS A 76 -28.04 -19.62 -24.59
N LYS A 77 -26.73 -19.56 -24.85
CA LYS A 77 -26.19 -18.82 -26.01
C LYS A 77 -26.58 -19.47 -27.34
N ALA A 78 -26.60 -20.79 -27.43
CA ALA A 78 -27.04 -21.52 -28.62
C ALA A 78 -28.54 -21.31 -28.89
N GLU A 79 -29.37 -21.39 -27.85
CA GLU A 79 -30.82 -21.11 -27.93
C GLU A 79 -31.09 -19.66 -28.37
N ALA A 80 -30.41 -18.68 -27.77
CA ALA A 80 -30.54 -17.27 -28.14
C ALA A 80 -30.07 -16.97 -29.59
N LEU A 81 -29.07 -17.71 -30.08
CA LEU A 81 -28.63 -17.59 -31.48
C LEU A 81 -29.68 -18.17 -32.44
N GLN A 82 -30.26 -19.32 -32.10
CA GLN A 82 -31.35 -19.93 -32.88
C GLN A 82 -32.60 -19.04 -32.90
N GLU A 83 -32.93 -18.38 -31.79
CA GLU A 83 -34.10 -17.51 -31.71
C GLU A 83 -33.91 -16.22 -32.53
N LYS A 84 -32.70 -15.64 -32.52
CA LYS A 84 -32.33 -14.53 -33.42
C LYS A 84 -32.38 -14.92 -34.91
N GLN A 85 -31.96 -16.14 -35.25
CA GLN A 85 -32.06 -16.66 -36.62
C GLN A 85 -33.52 -16.83 -37.05
N LYS A 86 -34.40 -17.29 -36.16
CA LYS A 86 -35.85 -17.41 -36.43
C LYS A 86 -36.53 -16.05 -36.60
N GLN A 87 -36.17 -15.04 -35.79
CA GLN A 87 -36.71 -13.69 -35.92
C GLN A 87 -36.30 -13.01 -37.23
N GLN A 88 -35.06 -13.22 -37.70
CA GLN A 88 -34.61 -12.68 -38.99
C GLN A 88 -35.31 -13.31 -40.21
N GLN A 89 -35.83 -14.55 -40.09
CA GLN A 89 -36.61 -15.19 -41.16
C GLN A 89 -38.08 -14.76 -41.18
N GLN A 90 -38.60 -14.17 -40.09
CA GLN A 90 -40.00 -13.72 -40.01
C GLN A 90 -40.21 -12.28 -40.49
N ASP A 91 -39.21 -11.40 -40.35
CA ASP A 91 -39.25 -10.02 -40.86
C ASP A 91 -38.95 -9.89 -42.37
N GLY A 92 -38.68 -11.00 -43.06
CA GLY A 92 -38.34 -11.06 -44.49
C GLY A 92 -39.50 -11.32 -45.46
N GLN A 93 -40.76 -11.30 -45.02
CA GLN A 93 -41.92 -11.41 -45.93
C GLN A 93 -42.22 -10.07 -46.62
N GLY A 94 -41.32 -9.68 -47.53
CA GLY A 94 -41.61 -8.76 -48.63
C GLY A 94 -41.32 -9.50 -49.93
N ASP A 95 -42.37 -9.86 -50.66
CA ASP A 95 -42.42 -10.43 -52.02
C ASP A 95 -41.07 -10.56 -52.75
N VAL A 96 -40.45 -11.75 -52.73
CA VAL A 96 -39.22 -12.06 -53.47
C VAL A 96 -39.49 -13.14 -54.51
N SER A 97 -39.11 -12.85 -55.76
CA SER A 97 -39.37 -13.68 -56.92
C SER A 97 -38.61 -15.01 -56.88
N MET A 98 -39.21 -16.06 -57.48
CA MET A 98 -38.75 -17.46 -57.48
C MET A 98 -37.35 -17.72 -58.06
N GLN A 99 -36.65 -16.71 -58.60
CA GLN A 99 -35.31 -16.85 -59.16
C GLN A 99 -34.19 -16.47 -58.17
N ASP A 100 -34.48 -15.69 -57.12
CA ASP A 100 -33.47 -15.23 -56.15
C ASP A 100 -33.28 -16.22 -54.98
N ALA A 101 -34.29 -17.05 -54.69
CA ALA A 101 -34.27 -18.03 -53.60
C ALA A 101 -33.22 -19.14 -53.78
N ALA A 102 -32.83 -19.46 -55.01
CA ALA A 102 -31.82 -20.50 -55.31
C ALA A 102 -30.37 -20.00 -55.08
N VAL A 103 -30.14 -18.69 -55.22
CA VAL A 103 -28.82 -18.07 -54.98
C VAL A 103 -28.58 -17.86 -53.49
N GLU A 104 -29.63 -17.50 -52.74
CA GLU A 104 -29.55 -17.37 -51.27
C GLU A 104 -29.32 -18.71 -50.57
N GLN A 105 -29.91 -19.82 -51.05
CA GLN A 105 -29.70 -21.14 -50.46
C GLN A 105 -28.27 -21.68 -50.66
N GLN A 106 -27.58 -21.30 -51.73
CA GLN A 106 -26.16 -21.65 -51.93
C GLN A 106 -25.21 -20.75 -51.15
N GLN A 107 -25.56 -19.48 -50.90
CA GLN A 107 -24.75 -18.57 -50.07
C GLN A 107 -24.87 -18.84 -48.57
N GLN A 108 -26.01 -19.35 -48.09
CA GLN A 108 -26.20 -19.71 -46.68
C GLN A 108 -25.44 -20.98 -46.25
N GLN A 109 -25.00 -21.83 -47.18
CA GLN A 109 -24.21 -23.05 -46.85
C GLN A 109 -22.72 -22.81 -46.64
N GLN A 110 -22.18 -21.61 -46.92
CA GLN A 110 -20.74 -21.32 -46.76
C GLN A 110 -20.38 -20.50 -45.52
N GLN A 111 -21.36 -19.98 -44.77
CA GLN A 111 -21.07 -19.29 -43.51
C GLN A 111 -21.22 -20.28 -42.35
N GLN A 112 -20.16 -21.06 -42.11
CA GLN A 112 -20.00 -21.71 -40.81
C GLN A 112 -20.08 -20.63 -39.72
N PRO A 113 -20.91 -20.79 -38.67
CA PRO A 113 -20.94 -19.85 -37.57
C PRO A 113 -19.55 -19.87 -36.92
N SER A 114 -18.83 -18.76 -37.04
CA SER A 114 -17.59 -18.54 -36.30
C SER A 114 -17.85 -18.81 -34.82
N PRO A 115 -16.99 -19.55 -34.11
CA PRO A 115 -17.18 -19.85 -32.69
C PRO A 115 -17.41 -18.54 -31.92
N PRO A 116 -18.30 -18.53 -30.91
CA PRO A 116 -18.62 -17.33 -30.17
C PRO A 116 -17.33 -16.68 -29.66
N PRO A 117 -17.20 -15.34 -29.74
CA PRO A 117 -16.00 -14.66 -29.29
C PRO A 117 -15.74 -15.05 -27.84
N ALA A 118 -14.52 -15.50 -27.56
CA ALA A 118 -14.09 -15.85 -26.22
C ALA A 118 -14.43 -14.70 -25.25
N PRO A 119 -14.90 -15.01 -24.03
CA PRO A 119 -15.19 -13.97 -23.05
C PRO A 119 -13.96 -13.07 -22.89
N LYS A 120 -14.17 -11.75 -22.91
CA LYS A 120 -13.09 -10.78 -22.77
C LYS A 120 -12.27 -11.13 -21.52
N PRO A 121 -10.93 -11.16 -21.60
CA PRO A 121 -10.10 -11.43 -20.44
C PRO A 121 -10.31 -10.32 -19.41
N TRP A 122 -10.53 -10.72 -18.15
CA TRP A 122 -10.70 -9.81 -17.03
C TRP A 122 -9.41 -9.01 -16.79
N ASP A 123 -9.50 -7.68 -16.81
CA ASP A 123 -8.41 -6.76 -16.50
C ASP A 123 -8.43 -6.49 -14.98
N PRO A 124 -7.41 -6.93 -14.21
CA PRO A 124 -7.38 -6.77 -12.76
C PRO A 124 -7.40 -5.31 -12.28
N ILE A 125 -7.08 -4.33 -13.14
CA ILE A 125 -7.05 -2.92 -12.76
C ILE A 125 -8.34 -2.22 -13.19
N LYS A 126 -8.76 -2.41 -14.44
CA LYS A 126 -9.90 -1.67 -15.02
C LYS A 126 -11.25 -2.20 -14.58
N ASP A 127 -11.37 -3.51 -14.46
CA ASP A 127 -12.64 -4.16 -14.15
C ASP A 127 -12.88 -4.26 -12.63
N GLU A 128 -11.86 -3.96 -11.82
CA GLU A 128 -11.92 -4.03 -10.36
C GLU A 128 -12.54 -2.78 -9.69
N LEU A 129 -13.00 -2.94 -8.45
CA LEU A 129 -13.50 -1.86 -7.61
C LEU A 129 -12.44 -0.75 -7.42
N PRO A 130 -12.83 0.54 -7.45
CA PRO A 130 -11.90 1.65 -7.27
C PRO A 130 -11.56 1.87 -5.78
N TYR A 131 -10.85 0.91 -5.16
CA TYR A 131 -10.61 0.84 -3.72
C TYR A 131 -10.10 2.15 -3.12
N CYS A 132 -9.04 2.75 -3.71
CA CYS A 132 -8.45 3.97 -3.19
C CYS A 132 -9.46 5.13 -3.19
N LYS A 133 -10.24 5.29 -4.27
CA LYS A 133 -11.25 6.36 -4.37
C LYS A 133 -12.36 6.16 -3.36
N THR A 134 -12.85 4.93 -3.20
CA THR A 134 -13.93 4.61 -2.26
C THR A 134 -13.48 4.84 -0.82
N LEU A 135 -12.33 4.29 -0.43
CA LEU A 135 -11.81 4.40 0.93
C LEU A 135 -11.44 5.84 1.30
N ASN A 136 -10.78 6.59 0.40
CA ASN A 136 -10.40 7.98 0.67
C ASN A 136 -11.61 8.93 0.82
N ARG A 137 -12.81 8.55 0.38
CA ARG A 137 -14.03 9.34 0.66
C ARG A 137 -14.60 9.11 2.05
N LEU A 138 -14.28 7.97 2.66
CA LEU A 138 -14.75 7.58 3.99
C LEU A 138 -13.72 7.86 5.09
N LEU A 139 -12.43 7.85 4.72
CA LEU A 139 -11.32 8.12 5.63
C LEU A 139 -11.17 9.63 5.89
N PRO A 140 -10.71 10.02 7.09
CA PRO A 140 -10.37 11.39 7.42
C PRO A 140 -9.20 11.90 6.54
N PRO A 141 -9.01 13.23 6.40
CA PRO A 141 -8.05 13.81 5.46
C PRO A 141 -6.58 13.46 5.75
N ASP A 142 -6.26 13.07 6.98
CA ASP A 142 -4.94 12.65 7.48
C ASP A 142 -4.63 11.17 7.18
N ILE A 143 -5.60 10.37 6.73
CA ILE A 143 -5.41 8.97 6.33
C ILE A 143 -5.76 8.81 4.86
N ARG A 144 -4.79 8.36 4.06
CA ARG A 144 -4.96 8.17 2.62
C ARG A 144 -4.43 6.82 2.15
N ILE A 145 -5.25 6.13 1.37
CA ILE A 145 -4.86 4.97 0.58
C ILE A 145 -4.28 5.50 -0.74
N LEU A 146 -2.98 5.30 -0.94
CA LEU A 146 -2.26 5.83 -2.10
C LEU A 146 -2.36 4.91 -3.32
N ALA A 147 -2.25 3.60 -3.09
CA ALA A 147 -2.25 2.60 -4.14
C ALA A 147 -2.71 1.25 -3.58
N TRP A 148 -2.98 0.31 -4.47
CA TRP A 148 -3.27 -1.09 -4.15
C TRP A 148 -2.64 -1.99 -5.22
N CYS A 149 -2.39 -3.26 -4.88
CA CYS A 149 -1.78 -4.24 -5.78
C CYS A 149 -2.81 -5.31 -6.16
N PRO A 150 -3.09 -5.56 -7.46
CA PRO A 150 -4.08 -6.53 -7.91
C PRO A 150 -3.63 -7.99 -7.79
N SER A 151 -2.32 -8.23 -7.81
CA SER A 151 -1.75 -9.58 -7.84
C SER A 151 -0.58 -9.67 -6.87
N THR A 152 -0.89 -10.06 -5.63
CA THR A 152 0.14 -10.37 -4.64
C THR A 152 0.67 -11.79 -4.85
N PRO A 153 1.96 -12.06 -4.59
CA PRO A 153 2.49 -13.42 -4.54
C PRO A 153 1.70 -14.31 -3.56
N GLU A 154 1.70 -15.62 -3.81
CA GLU A 154 1.11 -16.58 -2.89
C GLU A 154 1.79 -16.50 -1.50
N GLY A 155 0.98 -16.48 -0.43
CA GLY A 155 1.49 -16.37 0.94
C GLY A 155 2.11 -15.01 1.28
N PHE A 156 1.87 -13.97 0.48
CA PHE A 156 2.37 -12.63 0.76
C PHE A 156 1.93 -12.13 2.14
N SER A 157 2.89 -11.64 2.93
CA SER A 157 2.63 -10.97 4.20
C SER A 157 3.34 -9.63 4.20
N ALA A 158 2.60 -8.54 4.40
CA ALA A 158 3.19 -7.21 4.47
C ALA A 158 4.30 -7.11 5.53
N ARG A 159 4.21 -7.95 6.58
CA ARG A 159 5.20 -8.02 7.66
C ARG A 159 6.45 -8.80 7.27
N PHE A 160 6.27 -10.03 6.79
CA PHE A 160 7.38 -10.98 6.61
C PHE A 160 8.02 -10.91 5.22
N SER A 161 7.28 -10.43 4.22
CA SER A 161 7.83 -10.14 2.89
C SER A 161 8.61 -8.82 2.84
N CYS A 162 8.49 -7.98 3.88
CA CYS A 162 9.24 -6.73 4.00
C CYS A 162 10.72 -7.01 4.34
N THR A 163 11.63 -6.52 3.49
CA THR A 163 13.08 -6.67 3.66
C THR A 163 13.70 -5.57 4.52
N GLU A 164 13.26 -4.33 4.34
CA GLU A 164 13.80 -3.16 5.03
C GLU A 164 12.73 -2.08 5.26
N ARG A 165 13.02 -1.16 6.18
CA ARG A 165 12.14 -0.02 6.49
C ARG A 165 13.00 1.23 6.61
N GLN A 166 12.54 2.31 5.97
CA GLN A 166 13.17 3.61 6.06
C GLN A 166 12.34 4.54 6.97
N TYR A 167 13.00 5.22 7.89
CA TYR A 167 12.39 6.20 8.79
C TYR A 167 13.05 7.56 8.60
N ARG A 168 12.27 8.63 8.68
CA ARG A 168 12.75 10.01 8.68
C ARG A 168 12.27 10.68 9.97
N TYR A 169 13.21 11.28 10.69
CA TYR A 169 12.94 12.05 11.89
C TYR A 169 13.21 13.52 11.58
N TYR A 170 12.24 14.37 11.89
CA TYR A 170 12.35 15.82 11.70
C TYR A 170 12.60 16.47 13.05
N PHE A 171 13.66 17.27 13.13
CA PHE A 171 14.03 18.04 14.31
C PHE A 171 14.04 19.52 13.93
N THR A 172 13.59 20.39 14.83
CA THR A 172 13.70 21.84 14.65
C THR A 172 15.07 22.32 15.11
N GLN A 173 15.52 23.43 14.55
CA GLN A 173 16.64 24.20 15.07
C GLN A 173 16.12 25.56 15.56
N PRO A 174 16.27 25.91 16.85
CA PRO A 174 16.89 25.12 17.91
C PRO A 174 16.05 23.89 18.32
N ALA A 175 16.71 22.84 18.79
CA ALA A 175 16.06 21.61 19.25
C ALA A 175 15.38 21.76 20.61
N PHE A 176 15.83 22.70 21.43
CA PHE A 176 15.19 23.11 22.67
C PHE A 176 15.44 24.60 22.92
N ALA A 177 14.62 25.22 23.77
CA ALA A 177 14.69 26.66 24.04
C ALA A 177 16.13 27.08 24.38
N PRO A 178 16.72 28.04 23.63
CA PRO A 178 18.06 28.51 23.92
C PRO A 178 18.08 29.20 25.29
N ALA A 179 19.17 29.02 26.03
CA ALA A 179 19.33 29.71 27.31
C ALA A 179 19.28 31.24 27.09
N PRO A 180 18.70 32.02 28.04
CA PRO A 180 18.70 33.48 27.97
C PRO A 180 20.13 34.03 27.80
N GLU A 181 20.28 35.08 27.00
CA GLU A 181 21.56 35.77 26.81
C GLU A 181 22.07 36.25 28.18
N GLY A 182 23.13 35.61 28.70
CA GLY A 182 23.69 35.90 30.03
C GLY A 182 24.04 34.64 30.85
N ILE A 183 23.42 33.50 30.57
CA ILE A 183 23.73 32.21 31.24
C ILE A 183 24.57 31.28 30.34
N THR A 184 24.78 31.66 29.07
CA THR A 184 25.68 30.91 28.18
C THR A 184 27.06 30.82 28.82
N PRO A 185 27.62 29.60 29.00
CA PRO A 185 28.96 29.46 29.56
C PRO A 185 29.92 30.35 28.76
N PRO A 186 30.82 31.09 29.42
CA PRO A 186 31.77 31.96 28.75
C PRO A 186 32.46 31.14 27.66
N LYS A 187 32.71 31.79 26.50
CA LYS A 187 33.52 31.22 25.40
C LYS A 187 34.57 30.32 26.03
N GLY A 188 34.47 29.01 25.79
CA GLY A 188 35.43 28.03 26.32
C GLY A 188 36.85 28.56 26.11
N PRO A 189 37.79 28.21 27.00
CA PRO A 189 39.00 28.98 27.30
C PRO A 189 39.55 29.63 26.04
N SER A 190 39.67 30.95 26.12
CA SER A 190 40.33 31.83 25.14
C SER A 190 41.34 31.02 24.34
N GLN A 191 41.14 30.93 23.01
CA GLN A 191 42.04 30.20 22.11
C GLN A 191 43.49 30.31 22.60
N PRO A 192 44.21 29.20 22.85
CA PRO A 192 45.62 29.30 23.18
C PRO A 192 46.30 30.11 22.08
N ARG A 193 47.03 31.15 22.47
CA ARG A 193 47.86 31.98 21.57
C ARG A 193 48.53 31.08 20.54
N LYS A 194 48.34 31.36 19.25
CA LYS A 194 48.91 30.64 18.09
C LYS A 194 50.32 30.13 18.42
N LYS A 195 50.45 28.85 18.80
CA LYS A 195 51.71 28.12 18.66
C LYS A 195 51.77 27.69 17.20
N LYS A 196 52.87 28.00 16.52
CA LYS A 196 53.06 27.76 15.07
C LYS A 196 52.96 26.27 14.67
N ASP A 197 52.98 25.34 15.63
CA ASP A 197 53.03 23.90 15.38
C ASP A 197 51.88 23.11 16.04
N ALA A 198 50.77 23.76 16.39
CA ALA A 198 49.61 23.09 17.00
C ALA A 198 48.57 22.66 15.96
N ALA A 199 48.04 21.45 16.12
CA ALA A 199 46.92 20.91 15.35
C ALA A 199 45.76 21.92 15.22
N PRO A 200 44.99 21.88 14.11
CA PRO A 200 43.90 22.82 13.87
C PRO A 200 42.94 22.87 15.07
N PRO A 201 42.43 24.07 15.44
CA PRO A 201 41.53 24.21 16.57
C PRO A 201 40.27 23.38 16.35
N PRO A 202 39.70 22.78 17.43
CA PRO A 202 38.44 22.06 17.31
C PRO A 202 37.33 23.00 16.82
N PRO A 203 36.33 22.47 16.08
CA PRO A 203 35.21 23.27 15.60
C PRO A 203 34.49 23.98 16.77
N PRO A 204 33.96 25.18 16.54
CA PRO A 204 33.21 25.91 17.57
C PRO A 204 32.00 25.07 18.00
N ARG A 205 31.84 24.87 19.32
CA ARG A 205 30.68 24.14 19.85
C ARG A 205 29.39 24.91 19.49
N PRO A 206 28.29 24.20 19.18
CA PRO A 206 27.02 24.86 18.93
C PRO A 206 26.58 25.71 20.12
N LYS A 207 25.78 26.73 19.83
CA LYS A 207 25.06 27.48 20.87
C LYS A 207 24.18 26.52 21.66
N VAL A 208 23.96 26.79 22.95
CA VAL A 208 23.00 26.02 23.77
C VAL A 208 21.63 26.03 23.08
N GLY A 209 21.04 24.86 22.92
CA GLY A 209 19.78 24.67 22.17
C GLY A 209 19.95 24.29 20.70
N TYR A 210 21.14 24.49 20.12
CA TYR A 210 21.41 24.19 18.72
C TYR A 210 22.11 22.83 18.56
N LEU A 211 21.69 22.07 17.54
CA LEU A 211 22.28 20.79 17.16
C LEU A 211 23.60 20.99 16.37
N ASP A 212 24.59 20.15 16.66
CA ASP A 212 25.83 20.03 15.88
C ASP A 212 25.61 19.05 14.73
N ILE A 213 25.30 19.58 13.53
CA ILE A 213 24.93 18.75 12.39
C ILE A 213 26.10 17.86 11.93
N ASP A 214 27.33 18.37 11.92
CA ASP A 214 28.50 17.60 11.48
C ASP A 214 28.85 16.50 12.47
N ALA A 215 28.77 16.76 13.78
CA ALA A 215 28.95 15.72 14.78
C ALA A 215 27.84 14.66 14.72
N MET A 216 26.58 15.08 14.47
CA MET A 216 25.47 14.15 14.29
C MET A 216 25.63 13.29 13.03
N ARG A 217 26.08 13.86 11.91
CA ARG A 217 26.43 13.09 10.69
C ARG A 217 27.53 12.07 10.97
N ALA A 218 28.61 12.50 11.62
CA ALA A 218 29.72 11.62 11.97
C ALA A 218 29.28 10.50 12.94
N ALA A 219 28.35 10.77 13.86
CA ALA A 219 27.76 9.77 14.74
C ALA A 219 26.81 8.82 13.98
N ALA A 220 25.98 9.34 13.07
CA ALA A 220 25.04 8.55 12.28
C ALA A 220 25.75 7.47 11.47
N LYS A 221 26.88 7.80 10.83
CA LYS A 221 27.69 6.83 10.07
C LYS A 221 28.23 5.67 10.90
N LYS A 222 28.34 5.80 12.22
CA LYS A 222 28.74 4.68 13.09
C LYS A 222 27.64 3.64 13.29
N PHE A 223 26.39 3.96 12.97
CA PHE A 223 25.30 3.00 13.03
C PHE A 223 25.25 2.06 11.83
N GLU A 224 25.84 2.45 10.69
CA GLU A 224 25.84 1.64 9.47
C GLU A 224 26.55 0.30 9.68
N GLY A 225 25.98 -0.77 9.10
CA GLY A 225 26.46 -2.14 9.28
C GLY A 225 25.64 -2.94 10.30
N LEU A 226 26.23 -4.04 10.79
CA LEU A 226 25.58 -5.00 11.68
C LEU A 226 26.08 -4.79 13.11
N HIS A 227 25.19 -4.38 14.02
CA HIS A 227 25.54 -4.08 15.42
C HIS A 227 24.53 -4.66 16.41
N ASP A 228 24.94 -4.78 17.67
CA ASP A 228 24.05 -5.09 18.79
C ASP A 228 23.41 -3.78 19.31
N PHE A 229 22.10 -3.64 19.09
CA PHE A 229 21.33 -2.45 19.47
C PHE A 229 20.58 -2.61 20.81
N ARG A 230 20.98 -3.52 21.71
CA ARG A 230 20.26 -3.76 22.98
C ARG A 230 20.01 -2.50 23.81
N ASN A 231 20.97 -1.59 23.84
CA ASN A 231 20.89 -0.35 24.63
C ASN A 231 19.94 0.69 24.01
N PHE A 232 19.51 0.49 22.77
CA PHE A 232 18.51 1.32 22.09
C PHE A 232 17.10 0.72 22.17
N CYS A 233 16.97 -0.49 22.72
CA CYS A 233 15.68 -1.14 22.89
C CYS A 233 15.11 -0.83 24.28
N LYS A 234 13.80 -0.57 24.33
CA LYS A 234 13.08 -0.51 25.61
C LYS A 234 13.17 -1.89 26.28
N VAL A 235 13.62 -1.91 27.53
CA VAL A 235 13.60 -3.11 28.37
C VAL A 235 12.15 -3.43 28.71
N ASP A 236 11.63 -4.54 28.20
CA ASP A 236 10.27 -5.01 28.42
C ASP A 236 10.32 -6.44 28.98
N GLY A 237 10.00 -6.58 30.28
CA GLY A 237 10.05 -7.87 30.97
C GLY A 237 9.06 -8.91 30.43
N GLY A 238 8.01 -8.48 29.72
CA GLY A 238 7.01 -9.37 29.12
C GLY A 238 7.39 -9.87 27.72
N LYS A 239 8.33 -9.21 27.04
CA LYS A 239 8.81 -9.58 25.70
C LYS A 239 10.30 -9.87 25.76
N GLN A 240 10.62 -11.13 26.00
CA GLN A 240 12.00 -11.62 26.03
C GLN A 240 12.55 -11.71 24.60
N LEU A 241 12.84 -10.56 23.99
CA LEU A 241 13.61 -10.47 22.76
C LEU A 241 15.03 -10.96 23.07
N THR A 242 15.44 -12.07 22.46
CA THR A 242 16.78 -12.63 22.63
C THR A 242 17.77 -12.10 21.61
N ASN A 243 17.27 -11.54 20.50
CA ASN A 243 18.09 -11.06 19.39
C ASN A 243 17.97 -9.54 19.20
N PHE A 244 19.07 -8.85 19.48
CA PHE A 244 19.24 -7.40 19.34
C PHE A 244 20.15 -7.00 18.17
N MET A 245 20.62 -7.96 17.39
CA MET A 245 21.44 -7.70 16.21
C MET A 245 20.57 -7.10 15.12
N ARG A 246 20.92 -5.90 14.65
CA ARG A 246 20.22 -5.23 13.55
C ARG A 246 21.24 -4.73 12.54
N ARG A 247 20.86 -4.79 11.26
CA ARG A 247 21.62 -4.21 10.16
C ARG A 247 21.01 -2.86 9.80
N MET A 248 21.81 -1.80 9.88
CA MET A 248 21.47 -0.49 9.33
C MET A 248 22.14 -0.38 7.97
N PHE A 249 21.35 -0.20 6.92
CA PHE A 249 21.87 -0.02 5.56
C PHE A 249 22.41 1.39 5.34
N GLU A 250 21.70 2.38 5.88
CA GLU A 250 22.03 3.80 5.72
C GLU A 250 21.58 4.57 6.97
N ALA A 251 22.39 5.54 7.40
CA ALA A 251 22.00 6.53 8.39
C ALA A 251 22.64 7.87 8.03
N ASP A 252 21.84 8.94 7.95
CA ASP A 252 22.33 10.26 7.59
C ASP A 252 21.51 11.38 8.25
N ILE A 253 22.10 12.58 8.29
CA ILE A 253 21.48 13.80 8.83
C ILE A 253 21.54 14.88 7.76
N VAL A 254 20.37 15.29 7.30
CA VAL A 254 20.20 16.30 6.26
C VAL A 254 19.60 17.55 6.89
N GLU A 255 20.30 18.67 6.72
CA GLU A 255 19.76 19.99 7.03
C GLU A 255 18.89 20.41 5.86
N VAL A 256 17.70 20.91 6.17
CA VAL A 256 16.70 21.32 5.17
C VAL A 256 16.45 22.80 5.40
N ASP A 257 16.69 23.60 4.36
CA ASP A 257 16.38 25.03 4.40
C ASP A 257 14.87 25.23 4.49
N ASP A 258 14.44 26.24 5.26
CA ASP A 258 13.03 26.65 5.30
C ASP A 258 12.59 27.09 3.89
N VAL A 259 11.50 26.49 3.39
CA VAL A 259 10.87 26.81 2.09
C VAL A 259 9.90 27.98 2.26
#